data_AF-U2FEI9-F1
#
_entry.id   AF-U2FEI9-F1
#
_cell.length_a   1.000
_cell.length_b   1.000
_cell.length_c   1.000
_cell.angle_alpha   90.00
_cell.angle_beta   90.00
_cell.angle_gamma   90.00
#
_symmetry.space_group_name_H-M   'P 1'
#
loop_
_entity.id
_entity.type
_entity.pdbx_description
1 polymer ?
#
loop_
_entity_poly.entity_id
_entity_poly.type
_entity_poly.pdbx_seq_one_letter_code
_entity_poly.pdbx_strand_id
1 'polypeptide(L)'
;MDVSVEIFIFRAAALLRRLISAHFFEDGNKRTAWTVTRLSLNQHGTGPAVQESERVATILRHIQRFETEELAEWLSNGEIDDGKLNP
;
A
#
# COMPACT_ATOMS: atom_id res chain seq x y z
N MET A 1 -0.17 -12.90 14.80
CA MET A 1 0.87 -11.87 14.66
C MET A 1 0.89 -11.02 15.92
N ASP A 2 1.96 -10.29 16.19
CA ASP A 2 1.98 -9.27 17.25
C ASP A 2 0.98 -8.15 16.87
N VAL A 3 0.08 -7.80 17.79
CA VAL A 3 -0.93 -6.72 17.61
C VAL A 3 -0.26 -5.41 17.17
N SER A 4 0.97 -5.17 17.62
CA SER A 4 1.76 -4.00 17.22
C SER A 4 2.02 -3.98 15.71
N VAL A 5 2.34 -5.12 15.12
CA VAL A 5 2.64 -5.27 13.69
C VAL A 5 1.40 -5.01 12.84
N GLU A 6 0.23 -5.52 13.24
CA GLU A 6 -1.04 -5.27 12.55
C GLU A 6 -1.37 -3.76 12.52
N ILE A 7 -1.16 -3.06 13.63
CA ILE A 7 -1.34 -1.61 13.70
C ILE A 7 -0.38 -0.87 12.77
N PHE A 8 0.88 -1.29 12.68
CA PHE A 8 1.87 -0.67 11.78
C PHE A 8 1.51 -0.86 10.31
N ILE A 9 1.07 -2.06 9.93
CA ILE A 9 0.63 -2.35 8.55
C ILE A 9 -0.60 -1.51 8.19
N PHE A 10 -1.59 -1.42 9.08
CA PHE A 10 -2.76 -0.59 8.86
C PHE A 10 -2.41 0.90 8.65
N ARG A 11 -1.50 1.43 9.46
CA ARG A 11 -1.01 2.81 9.30
C ARG A 11 -0.27 3.01 7.98
N ALA A 12 0.55 2.04 7.57
CA ALA A 12 1.27 2.08 6.30
C ALA A 12 0.32 2.03 5.09
N ALA A 13 -0.76 1.25 5.17
CA ALA A 13 -1.84 1.21 4.19
C ALA A 13 -2.59 2.54 4.09
N ALA A 14 -2.96 3.12 5.25
CA ALA A 14 -3.63 4.42 5.31
C ALA A 14 -2.76 5.52 4.69
N LEU A 15 -1.46 5.50 5.00
CA LEU A 15 -0.48 6.43 4.45
C LEU A 15 -0.36 6.30 2.94
N LEU A 16 -0.26 5.07 2.42
CA LEU A 16 -0.18 4.79 0.99
C LEU A 16 -1.38 5.39 0.23
N ARG A 17 -2.59 5.07 0.68
CA ARG A 17 -3.85 5.51 0.05
C ARG A 17 -3.98 7.04 0.08
N ARG A 18 -3.63 7.67 1.21
CA ARG A 18 -3.72 9.12 1.39
C ARG A 18 -2.70 9.87 0.56
N LEU A 19 -1.45 9.43 0.52
CA LEU A 19 -0.40 10.09 -0.28
C LEU A 19 -0.72 10.06 -1.77
N ILE A 20 -1.20 8.92 -2.30
CA ILE A 20 -1.59 8.85 -3.71
C ILE A 20 -2.81 9.71 -3.99
N SER A 21 -3.82 9.68 -3.12
CA SER A 21 -5.06 10.45 -3.30
C SER A 21 -4.85 11.96 -3.21
N ALA A 22 -3.94 12.40 -2.34
CA ALA A 22 -3.64 13.82 -2.16
C ALA A 22 -2.84 14.43 -3.32
N HIS A 23 -2.09 13.61 -4.06
CA HIS A 23 -1.38 14.01 -5.28
C HIS A 23 -0.52 15.28 -5.11
N PHE A 24 0.29 15.31 -4.04
CA PHE A 24 1.07 16.50 -3.63
C PHE A 24 2.09 17.00 -4.66
N PHE A 25 2.60 16.12 -5.51
CA PHE A 25 3.64 16.44 -6.48
C PHE A 25 3.06 16.56 -7.90
N GLU A 26 3.74 17.30 -8.78
CA GLU A 26 3.40 17.36 -10.21
C GLU A 26 3.50 15.98 -10.87
N ASP A 27 4.54 15.22 -10.53
CA ASP A 27 4.72 13.81 -10.91
C ASP A 27 5.36 13.03 -9.76
N GLY A 28 5.34 11.70 -9.85
CA GLY A 28 6.04 10.81 -8.93
C GLY A 28 5.22 10.39 -7.72
N ASN A 29 3.97 10.85 -7.57
CA ASN A 29 3.13 10.55 -6.39
C ASN A 29 3.06 9.07 -6.03
N LYS A 30 2.86 8.19 -7.02
CA LYS A 30 2.82 6.73 -6.79
C LYS A 30 4.17 6.16 -6.33
N ARG A 31 5.28 6.62 -6.95
CA ARG A 31 6.65 6.21 -6.60
C ARG A 31 7.02 6.67 -5.20
N THR A 32 6.70 7.92 -4.87
CA THR A 32 6.93 8.50 -3.55
C THR A 32 6.11 7.78 -2.49
N ALA A 33 4.80 7.59 -2.71
CA ALA A 33 3.93 6.91 -1.77
C ALA A 33 4.39 5.48 -1.50
N TRP A 34 4.71 4.71 -2.55
CA TRP A 34 5.23 3.34 -2.39
C TRP A 34 6.55 3.28 -1.62
N THR A 35 7.47 4.20 -1.93
CA THR A 35 8.77 4.29 -1.23
C THR A 35 8.59 4.60 0.25
N VAL A 36 7.72 5.57 0.57
CA VAL A 36 7.43 5.96 1.96
C VAL A 36 6.75 4.82 2.72
N THR A 37 5.79 4.12 2.11
CA THR A 37 5.13 2.95 2.72
C THR A 37 6.13 1.83 3.03
N ARG A 38 7.03 1.49 2.10
CA ARG A 38 8.09 0.51 2.34
C ARG A 38 9.04 0.93 3.45
N LEU A 39 9.43 2.20 3.49
CA LEU A 39 10.28 2.74 4.55
C LEU A 39 9.59 2.63 5.92
N SER A 40 8.30 2.98 5.99
CA SER A 40 7.51 2.89 7.22
C SER A 40 7.40 1.45 7.73
N LEU A 41 7.16 0.48 6.85
CA LEU A 41 7.13 -0.94 7.24
C LEU A 41 8.50 -1.41 7.75
N ASN A 42 9.56 -1.07 7.02
CA ASN A 42 10.94 -1.48 7.37
C ASN A 42 11.39 -0.92 8.73
N GLN A 43 10.95 0.29 9.09
CA GLN A 43 11.22 0.89 10.41
C GLN A 43 10.63 0.07 11.57
N HIS A 44 9.62 -0.75 11.29
CA HIS A 44 8.99 -1.66 12.24
C HIS A 44 9.39 -3.13 12.03
N GLY A 45 10.48 -3.38 11.30
CA GLY A 45 11.03 -4.73 11.11
C GLY A 45 10.21 -5.62 10.18
N THR A 46 9.31 -5.05 9.38
CA THR A 46 8.47 -5.77 8.42
C THR A 46 8.60 -5.17 7.01
N GLY A 47 8.07 -5.86 6.00
CA GLY A 47 8.04 -5.40 4.62
C GLY A 47 6.74 -5.83 3.93
N PRO A 48 6.44 -5.27 2.75
CA PRO A 48 5.26 -5.70 2.01
C PRO A 48 5.41 -7.13 1.49
N ALA A 49 4.33 -7.90 1.52
CA ALA A 49 4.27 -9.26 0.99
C ALA A 49 4.57 -9.33 -0.52
N VAL A 50 4.15 -8.31 -1.28
CA VAL A 50 4.34 -8.23 -2.73
C VAL A 50 5.29 -7.09 -3.08
N GLN A 51 6.34 -7.41 -3.85
CA GLN A 51 7.33 -6.44 -4.33
C GLN A 51 7.51 -6.44 -5.84
N GLU A 52 6.79 -7.29 -6.57
CA GLU A 52 6.84 -7.34 -8.03
C GLU A 52 6.31 -6.03 -8.64
N SER A 53 7.16 -5.39 -9.46
CA SER A 53 6.94 -4.01 -9.89
C SER A 53 5.64 -3.82 -10.68
N GLU A 54 5.30 -4.78 -11.56
CA GLU A 54 4.08 -4.71 -12.37
C GLU A 54 2.82 -4.86 -11.53
N ARG A 55 2.82 -5.82 -10.58
CA ARG A 55 1.70 -6.05 -9.67
C ARG A 55 1.45 -4.86 -8.77
N VAL A 56 2.52 -4.32 -8.16
CA VAL A 56 2.45 -3.10 -7.36
C VAL A 56 1.91 -1.95 -8.21
N ALA A 57 2.48 -1.68 -9.38
CA ALA A 57 2.04 -0.59 -10.24
C ALA A 57 0.55 -0.69 -10.63
N THR A 58 0.05 -1.91 -10.85
CA THR A 58 -1.36 -2.17 -11.18
C THR A 58 -2.28 -1.81 -10.01
N ILE A 59 -1.91 -2.19 -8.78
CA ILE A 59 -2.69 -1.88 -7.57
C ILE A 59 -2.65 -0.38 -7.28
N LEU A 60 -1.48 0.25 -7.35
CA LEU A 60 -1.33 1.70 -7.11
C LEU A 60 -2.10 2.55 -8.13
N ARG A 61 -2.35 2.02 -9.34
CA ARG A 61 -3.20 2.68 -10.35
C ARG A 61 -4.68 2.73 -9.93
N HIS A 62 -5.14 1.71 -9.21
CA HIS A 62 -6.55 1.55 -8.81
C HIS A 62 -6.76 1.77 -7.32
N ILE A 63 -5.79 2.36 -6.62
CA ILE A 63 -5.75 2.36 -5.15
C ILE A 63 -6.99 2.98 -4.49
N GLN A 64 -7.66 3.92 -5.16
CA GLN A 64 -8.87 4.57 -4.67
C GLN A 64 -10.08 3.62 -4.58
N ARG A 65 -10.05 2.47 -5.27
CA ARG A 65 -11.10 1.45 -5.24
C ARG A 65 -11.00 0.54 -4.01
N PHE A 66 -9.91 0.61 -3.26
CA PHE A 66 -9.66 -0.21 -2.09
C PHE A 66 -9.81 0.62 -0.82
N GLU A 67 -10.36 -0.01 0.21
CA GLU A 67 -10.36 0.50 1.56
C GLU A 67 -9.01 0.26 2.25
N THR A 68 -8.81 0.91 3.40
CA THR A 68 -7.51 0.84 4.10
C THR A 68 -7.23 -0.57 4.60
N GLU A 69 -8.26 -1.26 5.06
CA GLU A 69 -8.24 -2.63 5.56
C GLU A 69 -7.79 -3.59 4.45
N GLU A 70 -8.34 -3.46 3.24
CA GLU A 70 -7.96 -4.28 2.08
C GLU A 70 -6.50 -4.05 1.68
N LEU A 71 -6.05 -2.80 1.72
CA LEU A 71 -4.65 -2.47 1.45
C LEU A 71 -3.72 -2.97 2.55
N ALA A 72 -4.17 -3.03 3.80
CA ALA A 72 -3.41 -3.59 4.90
C ALA A 72 -3.25 -5.10 4.76
N GLU A 73 -4.33 -5.80 4.38
CA GLU A 73 -4.29 -7.22 4.03
C GLU A 73 -3.31 -7.47 2.88
N TRP A 74 -3.45 -6.72 1.80
CA TRP A 74 -2.54 -6.79 0.66
C TRP A 74 -1.07 -6.56 1.03
N LEU A 75 -0.76 -5.59 1.89
CA LEU A 75 0.60 -5.36 2.37
C LEU A 75 1.10 -6.52 3.25
N SER A 76 0.21 -7.17 4.00
CA SER A 76 0.54 -8.23 4.97
C SER A 76 0.76 -9.60 4.32
N ASN A 77 -0.14 -10.00 3.42
CA ASN A 77 -0.15 -11.36 2.84
C ASN A 77 -0.21 -11.39 1.30
N GLY A 78 -0.40 -10.24 0.64
CA GLY A 78 -0.47 -10.13 -0.81
C GLY A 78 -1.85 -10.38 -1.41
N GLU A 79 -2.85 -10.69 -0.59
CA GLU A 79 -4.24 -10.90 -1.01
C GLU A 79 -4.94 -9.56 -1.23
N ILE A 80 -5.69 -9.46 -2.33
CA ILE A 80 -6.46 -8.28 -2.69
C ILE A 80 -7.57 -8.70 -3.66
N ASP A 81 -8.69 -7.98 -3.66
CA ASP A 81 -9.79 -8.23 -4.60
C ASP A 81 -9.41 -7.78 -6.03
N ASP A 82 -8.94 -8.73 -6.84
CA ASP A 82 -8.61 -8.51 -8.25
C ASP A 82 -9.80 -8.06 -9.10
N GLY A 83 -11.03 -8.33 -8.66
CA GLY A 83 -12.24 -7.83 -9.33
C GLY A 83 -12.25 -6.30 -9.42
N LYS A 84 -11.66 -5.62 -8.44
CA LYS A 84 -11.57 -4.15 -8.39
C LYS A 84 -10.48 -3.56 -9.30
N LEU A 85 -9.61 -4.39 -9.88
CA LEU A 85 -8.57 -3.94 -10.82
C LEU A 85 -9.06 -3.82 -12.26
N ASN A 86 -10.25 -4.34 -12.57
CA ASN A 86 -10.86 -4.28 -13.89
C ASN A 86 -11.82 -3.07 -14.01
N PRO A 87 -11.88 -2.37 -15.16
CA PRO A 87 -12.68 -1.15 -15.35
C PRO A 87 -14.12 -1.25 -14.87
#